data_AF-R3KLW9-F1
#
_entry.id   AF-R3KLW9-F1
#
_cell.length_a   1.000
_cell.length_b   1.000
_cell.length_c   1.000
_cell.angle_alpha   90.00
_cell.angle_beta   90.00
_cell.angle_gamma   90.00
#
_symmetry.space_group_name_H-M   'P 1'
#
loop_
_entity.id
_entity.type
_entity.pdbx_description
1 polymer ?
#
loop_
_entity_poly.entity_id
_entity_poly.type
_entity_poly.pdbx_seq_one_letter_code
_entity_poly.pdbx_strand_id
1 'polypeptide(L)'
;MDIEKFKKLIQEERTARMPSPYRLTLENFEKLDFNNQNEEFFLSNASYIMQSLRNSNWESFLKIEEKFSSFMYESLIDKNAISNLNNEDSIKWFVNKFPEHIYALSLSNTQSRRSRAGKEFEAIIELILMGANIPFDTQGSIGSGVFETAELAKLVDCVSPGALEYKMDKRNTSLISAKTTLRERWQEVGDEMSRTKAREMYLVTLDTNISKNTIKLINANNIVIVTTESIKKTNYQNETHIMSLEDMLQELKTKSIVWNHSRYTSKDKKEKIQFLEQQQDNSTTSFIQKYYQKQLELFITEKT
;
A
#
# COMPACT_ATOMS: atom_id res chain seq x y z
N MET A 1 26.28 4.65 25.92
CA MET A 1 26.47 4.35 24.48
C MET A 1 26.51 5.65 23.70
N ASP A 2 27.43 5.81 22.75
CA ASP A 2 27.48 6.98 21.86
C ASP A 2 26.22 7.10 20.97
N ILE A 3 25.85 8.32 20.56
CA ILE A 3 24.62 8.59 19.79
C ILE A 3 24.62 7.95 18.39
N GLU A 4 25.76 7.92 17.68
CA GLU A 4 25.82 7.32 16.36
C GLU A 4 25.74 5.80 16.43
N LYS A 5 26.37 5.21 17.46
CA LYS A 5 26.22 3.79 17.76
C LYS A 5 24.76 3.43 18.07
N PHE A 6 24.05 4.29 18.79
CA PHE A 6 22.64 4.06 19.10
C PHE A 6 21.73 4.17 17.86
N LYS A 7 21.94 5.17 17.00
CA LYS A 7 21.20 5.29 15.73
C LYS A 7 21.38 4.06 14.84
N LYS A 8 22.60 3.51 14.77
CA LYS A 8 22.88 2.28 14.04
C LYS A 8 22.15 1.08 14.65
N LEU A 9 22.20 0.94 15.98
CA LEU A 9 21.48 -0.11 16.70
C LEU A 9 19.96 -0.03 16.43
N ILE A 10 19.37 1.17 16.43
CA ILE A 10 17.95 1.36 16.10
C ILE A 10 17.62 0.78 14.71
N GLN A 11 18.47 1.02 13.71
CA GLN A 11 18.23 0.55 12.33
C GLN A 11 18.35 -0.99 12.23
N GLU A 12 19.40 -1.55 12.82
CA GLU A 12 19.66 -2.99 12.85
C GLU A 12 18.51 -3.74 13.56
N GLU A 13 18.17 -3.32 14.78
CA GLU A 13 17.14 -3.98 15.60
C GLU A 13 15.73 -3.79 15.04
N ARG A 14 15.44 -2.65 14.39
CA ARG A 14 14.12 -2.43 13.76
C ARG A 14 13.90 -3.44 12.63
N THR A 15 14.93 -3.66 11.81
CA THR A 15 14.87 -4.60 10.69
C THR A 15 14.72 -6.04 11.19
N ALA A 16 15.41 -6.38 12.28
CA ALA A 16 15.37 -7.73 12.85
C ALA A 16 14.05 -8.04 13.58
N ARG A 17 13.41 -7.05 14.20
CA ARG A 17 12.27 -7.28 15.12
C ARG A 17 10.90 -6.88 14.57
N MET A 18 10.83 -5.98 13.59
CA MET A 18 9.56 -5.52 13.07
C MET A 18 9.21 -6.25 11.76
N PRO A 19 8.01 -6.83 11.63
CA PRO A 19 7.56 -7.40 10.37
C PRO A 19 7.45 -6.31 9.31
N SER A 20 7.62 -6.68 8.03
CA SER A 20 7.37 -5.74 6.94
C SER A 20 5.90 -5.26 6.95
N PRO A 21 5.61 -4.06 6.42
CA PRO A 21 4.24 -3.57 6.22
C PRO A 21 3.30 -4.58 5.56
N TYR A 22 3.76 -5.20 4.47
CA TYR A 22 2.99 -6.17 3.72
C TYR A 22 2.69 -7.43 4.55
N ARG A 23 3.71 -7.98 5.23
CA ARG A 23 3.55 -9.16 6.08
C ARG A 23 2.55 -8.92 7.22
N LEU A 24 2.66 -7.79 7.92
CA LEU A 24 1.74 -7.45 9.00
C LEU A 24 0.29 -7.30 8.48
N THR A 25 0.14 -6.70 7.29
CA THR A 25 -1.17 -6.54 6.65
C THR A 25 -1.78 -7.88 6.30
N LEU A 26 -0.99 -8.80 5.73
CA LEU A 26 -1.44 -10.14 5.38
C LEU A 26 -1.82 -10.98 6.61
N GLU A 27 -1.03 -10.92 7.69
CA GLU A 27 -1.35 -11.57 8.96
C GLU A 27 -2.68 -11.04 9.54
N ASN A 28 -2.93 -9.74 9.48
CA ASN A 28 -4.20 -9.16 9.95
C ASN A 28 -5.37 -9.44 9.00
N PHE A 29 -5.11 -9.59 7.70
CA PHE A 29 -6.10 -9.99 6.70
C PHE A 29 -6.61 -11.40 6.95
N GLU A 30 -5.71 -12.34 7.26
CA GLU A 30 -6.06 -13.71 7.65
C GLU A 30 -6.75 -13.75 9.01
N LYS A 31 -6.26 -12.97 9.99
CA LYS A 31 -6.88 -12.85 11.32
C LYS A 31 -8.33 -12.35 11.25
N LEU A 32 -8.64 -11.47 10.29
CA LEU A 32 -9.99 -10.94 10.06
C LEU A 32 -10.84 -11.82 9.13
N ASP A 33 -10.34 -12.99 8.74
CA ASP A 33 -11.02 -13.97 7.88
C ASP A 33 -11.38 -13.44 6.48
N PHE A 34 -10.66 -12.42 5.99
CA PHE A 34 -10.89 -11.88 4.66
C PHE A 34 -10.40 -12.81 3.55
N ASN A 35 -9.40 -13.65 3.84
CA ASN A 35 -8.88 -14.66 2.90
C ASN A 35 -9.88 -15.74 2.50
N ASN A 36 -10.99 -15.89 3.25
CA ASN A 36 -12.04 -16.86 2.97
C ASN A 36 -13.30 -16.22 2.35
N GLN A 37 -13.32 -14.90 2.17
CA GLN A 37 -14.44 -14.19 1.55
C GLN A 37 -14.42 -14.35 0.03
N ASN A 38 -15.61 -14.25 -0.58
CA ASN A 38 -15.76 -14.37 -2.03
C ASN A 38 -15.57 -13.02 -2.75
N GLU A 39 -15.48 -13.07 -4.08
CA GLU A 39 -15.28 -11.90 -4.94
C GLU A 39 -16.32 -10.79 -4.70
N GLU A 40 -17.59 -11.15 -4.57
CA GLU A 40 -18.68 -10.20 -4.35
C GLU A 40 -18.54 -9.45 -3.02
N PHE A 41 -18.06 -10.12 -1.97
CA PHE A 41 -17.79 -9.48 -0.69
C PHE A 41 -16.78 -8.35 -0.85
N PHE A 42 -15.70 -8.55 -1.61
CA PHE A 42 -14.71 -7.51 -1.86
C PHE A 42 -15.26 -6.36 -2.69
N LEU A 43 -16.02 -6.68 -3.75
CA LEU A 43 -16.64 -5.68 -4.62
C LEU A 43 -17.62 -4.77 -3.86
N SER A 44 -18.38 -5.34 -2.93
CA SER A 44 -19.42 -4.62 -2.19
C SER A 44 -18.96 -4.02 -0.85
N ASN A 45 -17.78 -4.40 -0.33
CA ASN A 45 -17.33 -4.02 1.03
C ASN A 45 -15.88 -3.49 1.09
N ALA A 46 -15.34 -3.00 -0.02
CA ALA A 46 -13.95 -2.51 -0.11
C ALA A 46 -13.61 -1.45 0.96
N SER A 47 -14.52 -0.50 1.21
CA SER A 47 -14.40 0.54 2.24
C SER A 47 -14.35 -0.04 3.65
N TYR A 48 -15.16 -1.06 3.93
CA TYR A 48 -15.18 -1.77 5.22
C TYR A 48 -13.88 -2.56 5.44
N ILE A 49 -13.41 -3.27 4.41
CA ILE A 49 -12.15 -4.02 4.46
C ILE A 49 -10.98 -3.06 4.71
N MET A 50 -10.94 -1.95 3.98
CA MET A 50 -9.95 -0.88 4.16
C MET A 50 -9.91 -0.39 5.60
N GLN A 51 -11.06 -0.01 6.16
CA GLN A 51 -11.13 0.49 7.54
C GLN A 51 -10.72 -0.57 8.57
N SER A 52 -11.18 -1.81 8.39
CA SER A 52 -10.91 -2.93 9.31
C SER A 52 -9.43 -3.28 9.35
N LEU A 53 -8.79 -3.38 8.19
CA LEU A 53 -7.35 -3.64 8.09
C LEU A 53 -6.52 -2.50 8.67
N ARG A 54 -6.90 -1.24 8.40
CA ARG A 54 -6.21 -0.08 8.97
C ARG A 54 -6.23 -0.08 10.50
N ASN A 55 -7.39 -0.38 11.09
CA ASN A 55 -7.52 -0.46 12.55
C ASN A 55 -6.70 -1.64 13.11
N SER A 56 -6.85 -2.84 12.53
CA SER A 56 -6.14 -4.04 12.98
C SER A 56 -4.61 -3.89 12.84
N ASN A 57 -4.13 -3.32 11.73
CA ASN A 57 -2.72 -3.02 11.50
C ASN A 57 -2.18 -2.05 12.55
N TRP A 58 -2.92 -0.98 12.84
CA TRP A 58 -2.50 0.01 13.83
C TRP A 58 -2.40 -0.59 15.24
N GLU A 59 -3.41 -1.35 15.67
CA GLU A 59 -3.41 -2.02 16.97
C GLU A 59 -2.27 -3.04 17.11
N SER A 60 -2.04 -3.85 16.08
CA SER A 60 -0.96 -4.83 16.05
C SER A 60 0.42 -4.15 16.03
N PHE A 61 0.59 -3.11 15.21
CA PHE A 61 1.85 -2.36 15.12
C PHE A 61 2.20 -1.63 16.41
N LEU A 62 1.25 -0.99 17.08
CA LEU A 62 1.51 -0.27 18.34
C LEU A 62 2.13 -1.19 19.40
N LYS A 63 1.63 -2.42 19.53
CA LYS A 63 2.18 -3.42 20.47
C LYS A 63 3.62 -3.81 20.12
N ILE A 64 3.93 -3.89 18.83
CA ILE A 64 5.29 -4.22 18.34
C ILE A 64 6.23 -3.04 18.60
N GLU A 65 5.79 -1.83 18.27
CA GLU A 65 6.58 -0.61 18.43
C GLU A 65 6.84 -0.26 19.89
N GLU A 66 5.86 -0.50 20.78
CA GLU A 66 6.02 -0.34 22.22
C GLU A 66 7.12 -1.26 22.75
N LYS A 67 7.05 -2.57 22.45
CA LYS A 67 8.07 -3.55 22.85
C LYS A 67 9.45 -3.19 22.29
N PHE A 68 9.50 -2.78 21.02
CA PHE A 68 10.74 -2.33 20.40
C PHE A 68 11.32 -1.10 21.12
N SER A 69 10.48 -0.10 21.40
CA SER A 69 10.93 1.14 22.03
C SER A 69 11.45 0.90 23.45
N SER A 70 10.75 0.07 24.23
CA SER A 70 11.21 -0.35 25.56
C SER A 70 12.57 -1.06 25.49
N PHE A 71 12.73 -2.01 24.57
CA PHE A 71 14.01 -2.69 24.34
C PHE A 71 15.15 -1.71 24.00
N MET A 72 14.88 -0.72 23.16
CA MET A 72 15.86 0.30 22.81
C MET A 72 16.23 1.20 24.00
N TYR A 73 15.27 1.60 24.83
CA TYR A 73 15.56 2.38 26.04
C TYR A 73 16.35 1.57 27.07
N GLU A 74 16.02 0.30 27.26
CA GLU A 74 16.76 -0.60 28.15
C GLU A 74 18.24 -0.73 27.75
N SER A 75 18.55 -0.69 26.44
CA SER A 75 19.92 -0.73 25.94
C SER A 75 20.79 0.46 26.35
N LEU A 76 20.18 1.56 26.82
CA LEU A 76 20.87 2.75 27.29
C LEU A 76 21.17 2.72 28.81
N ILE A 77 20.53 1.82 29.55
CA ILE A 77 20.66 1.74 31.01
C ILE A 77 22.09 1.32 31.37
N ASP A 78 22.79 2.19 32.08
CA ASP A 78 24.08 1.88 32.70
C ASP A 78 23.87 1.51 34.17
N LYS A 79 23.82 0.20 34.45
CA LYS A 79 23.60 -0.33 35.80
C LYS A 79 24.66 0.14 36.80
N ASN A 80 25.89 0.37 36.37
CA ASN A 80 26.95 0.82 37.26
C ASN A 80 26.72 2.28 37.65
N ALA A 81 26.35 3.12 36.68
CA ALA A 81 26.11 4.55 36.91
C ALA A 81 24.91 4.84 37.85
N ILE A 82 23.90 3.96 37.86
CA ILE A 82 22.69 4.14 38.68
C ILE A 82 22.67 3.30 39.95
N SER A 83 23.66 2.44 40.18
CA SER A 83 23.66 1.47 41.30
C SER A 83 23.53 2.08 42.69
N ASN A 84 23.99 3.32 42.87
CA ASN A 84 23.97 4.05 44.14
C ASN A 84 22.90 5.16 44.18
N LEU A 85 22.07 5.29 43.14
CA LEU A 85 21.00 6.28 43.08
C LEU A 85 19.69 5.67 43.57
N ASN A 86 18.83 6.48 44.18
CA ASN A 86 17.44 6.07 44.40
C ASN A 86 16.66 6.06 43.06
N ASN A 87 15.42 5.59 43.09
CA ASN A 87 14.59 5.48 41.88
C ASN A 87 14.37 6.82 41.19
N GLU A 88 14.11 7.89 41.95
CA GLU A 88 13.85 9.23 41.40
C GLU A 88 15.10 9.80 40.71
N ASP A 89 16.26 9.69 41.39
CA ASP A 89 17.52 10.18 40.87
C ASP A 89 18.02 9.34 39.68
N SER A 90 17.70 8.04 39.63
CA SER A 90 17.97 7.19 38.46
C SER A 90 17.18 7.64 37.23
N ILE A 91 15.90 8.00 37.41
CA ILE A 91 15.07 8.54 36.32
C ILE A 91 15.60 9.90 35.86
N LYS A 92 15.91 10.81 36.80
CA LYS A 92 16.51 12.11 36.47
C LYS A 92 17.83 11.95 35.74
N TRP A 93 18.68 11.04 36.20
CA TRP A 93 19.95 10.73 35.54
C TRP A 93 19.71 10.28 34.10
N PHE A 94 18.78 9.34 33.87
CA PHE A 94 18.51 8.82 32.53
C PHE A 94 18.03 9.92 31.57
N VAL A 95 17.04 10.72 31.99
CA VAL A 95 16.47 11.80 31.17
C VAL A 95 17.50 12.89 30.88
N ASN A 96 18.36 13.24 31.86
CA ASN A 96 19.40 14.25 31.68
C ASN A 96 20.59 13.72 30.86
N LYS A 97 20.90 12.42 30.95
CA LYS A 97 22.05 11.82 30.28
C LYS A 97 21.79 11.51 28.81
N PHE A 98 20.56 11.15 28.45
CA PHE A 98 20.21 10.63 27.13
C PHE A 98 19.14 11.43 26.36
N PRO A 99 19.06 12.78 26.45
CA PRO A 99 18.02 13.54 25.75
C PRO A 99 18.09 13.37 24.23
N GLU A 100 19.30 13.33 23.66
CA GLU A 100 19.50 13.14 22.22
C GLU A 100 19.12 11.74 21.75
N HIS A 101 19.39 10.71 22.55
CA HIS A 101 19.03 9.32 22.24
C HIS A 101 17.51 9.14 22.27
N ILE A 102 16.84 9.69 23.29
CA ILE A 102 15.37 9.67 23.39
C ILE A 102 14.74 10.35 22.17
N TYR A 103 15.27 11.51 21.79
CA TYR A 103 14.82 12.21 20.59
C TYR A 103 15.08 11.39 19.31
N ALA A 104 16.28 10.81 19.16
CA ALA A 104 16.64 10.03 17.98
C ALA A 104 15.74 8.80 17.79
N LEU A 105 15.39 8.09 18.87
CA LEU A 105 14.45 6.97 18.80
C LEU A 105 13.04 7.45 18.43
N SER A 106 12.56 8.52 19.05
CA SER A 106 11.23 9.10 18.77
C SER A 106 11.10 9.58 17.31
N LEU A 107 12.13 10.23 16.79
CA LEU A 107 12.22 10.64 15.39
C LEU A 107 12.24 9.43 14.46
N SER A 108 13.07 8.43 14.76
CA SER A 108 13.14 7.19 13.97
C SER A 108 11.79 6.45 13.93
N ASN A 109 11.10 6.34 15.06
CA ASN A 109 9.75 5.77 15.14
C ASN A 109 8.76 6.55 14.28
N THR A 110 8.76 7.89 14.36
CA THR A 110 7.88 8.73 13.54
C THR A 110 8.11 8.56 12.05
N GLN A 111 9.37 8.52 11.60
CA GLN A 111 9.68 8.30 10.19
C GLN A 111 9.31 6.89 9.72
N SER A 112 9.53 5.88 10.59
CA SER A 112 9.08 4.52 10.34
C SER A 112 7.55 4.47 10.17
N ARG A 113 6.78 5.04 11.09
CA ARG A 113 5.31 5.14 11.00
C ARG A 113 4.85 5.75 9.68
N ARG A 114 5.48 6.84 9.22
CA ARG A 114 5.13 7.50 7.95
C ARG A 114 5.36 6.59 6.75
N SER A 115 6.52 5.95 6.68
CA SER A 115 6.86 5.01 5.60
C SER A 115 5.94 3.78 5.62
N ARG A 116 5.71 3.20 6.80
CA ARG A 116 4.84 2.04 6.99
C ARG A 116 3.39 2.34 6.63
N ALA A 117 2.84 3.47 7.07
CA ALA A 117 1.46 3.83 6.78
C ALA A 117 1.16 3.95 5.29
N GLY A 118 2.15 4.34 4.47
CA GLY A 118 2.05 4.30 3.01
C GLY A 118 2.05 2.86 2.48
N LYS A 119 3.07 2.07 2.85
CA LYS A 119 3.21 0.68 2.38
C LYS A 119 2.10 -0.27 2.84
N GLU A 120 1.56 -0.07 4.04
CA GLU A 120 0.39 -0.82 4.51
C GLU A 120 -0.86 -0.42 3.73
N PHE A 121 -0.99 0.85 3.34
CA PHE A 121 -2.13 1.31 2.53
C PHE A 121 -2.10 0.73 1.11
N GLU A 122 -0.93 0.74 0.47
CA GLU A 122 -0.69 0.06 -0.81
C GLU A 122 -1.03 -1.45 -0.70
N ALA A 123 -0.50 -2.14 0.31
CA ALA A 123 -0.76 -3.57 0.53
C ALA A 123 -2.25 -3.90 0.72
N ILE A 124 -2.99 -3.04 1.43
CA ILE A 124 -4.44 -3.22 1.59
C ILE A 124 -5.16 -3.11 0.24
N ILE A 125 -4.79 -2.14 -0.60
CA ILE A 125 -5.39 -1.96 -1.94
C ILE A 125 -5.10 -3.19 -2.79
N GLU A 126 -3.87 -3.70 -2.79
CA GLU A 126 -3.51 -4.92 -3.51
C GLU A 126 -4.37 -6.12 -3.07
N LEU A 127 -4.53 -6.34 -1.77
CA LEU A 127 -5.36 -7.45 -1.26
C LEU A 127 -6.84 -7.29 -1.61
N ILE A 128 -7.36 -6.06 -1.63
CA ILE A 128 -8.73 -5.78 -2.08
C ILE A 128 -8.88 -6.10 -3.57
N LEU A 129 -7.93 -5.69 -4.41
CA LEU A 129 -7.96 -5.98 -5.86
C LEU A 129 -7.88 -7.49 -6.13
N MET A 130 -6.99 -8.20 -5.42
CA MET A 130 -6.89 -9.66 -5.51
C MET A 130 -8.19 -10.34 -5.10
N GLY A 131 -8.78 -9.92 -3.97
CA GLY A 131 -10.04 -10.46 -3.47
C GLY A 131 -11.21 -10.20 -4.42
N ALA A 132 -11.25 -9.02 -5.04
CA ALA A 132 -12.22 -8.67 -6.10
C ALA A 132 -11.90 -9.33 -7.46
N ASN A 133 -10.85 -10.15 -7.53
CA ASN A 133 -10.38 -10.81 -8.74
C ASN A 133 -10.21 -9.85 -9.92
N ILE A 134 -9.70 -8.65 -9.63
CA ILE A 134 -9.34 -7.65 -10.64
C ILE A 134 -7.88 -7.92 -11.03
N PRO A 135 -7.57 -8.14 -12.32
CA PRO A 135 -6.18 -8.25 -12.77
C PRO A 135 -5.44 -6.94 -12.53
N PHE A 136 -4.22 -7.02 -12.03
CA PHE A 136 -3.32 -5.87 -11.93
C PHE A 136 -1.88 -6.35 -11.81
N ASP A 137 -0.96 -5.43 -12.12
CA ASP A 137 0.45 -5.59 -11.81
C ASP A 137 0.94 -4.46 -10.90
N THR A 138 1.99 -4.73 -10.12
CA THR A 138 2.69 -3.75 -9.27
C THR A 138 4.16 -3.69 -9.63
N GLN A 139 4.84 -2.60 -9.27
CA GLN A 139 6.30 -2.52 -9.48
C GLN A 139 7.06 -3.66 -8.80
N GLY A 140 6.54 -4.15 -7.68
CA GLY A 140 7.12 -5.26 -6.93
C GLY A 140 6.98 -6.61 -7.65
N SER A 141 5.89 -6.83 -8.41
CA SER A 141 5.62 -8.12 -9.05
C SER A 141 6.34 -8.30 -10.40
N ILE A 142 6.48 -7.24 -11.21
CA ILE A 142 7.08 -7.33 -12.57
C ILE A 142 8.55 -6.87 -12.64
N GLY A 143 9.09 -6.30 -11.56
CA GLY A 143 10.42 -5.68 -11.54
C GLY A 143 10.47 -4.30 -12.22
N SER A 144 11.34 -3.42 -11.73
CA SER A 144 11.38 -2.00 -12.14
C SER A 144 11.60 -1.79 -13.64
N GLY A 145 12.36 -2.66 -14.30
CA GLY A 145 12.67 -2.55 -15.73
C GLY A 145 11.45 -2.68 -16.65
N VAL A 146 10.42 -3.43 -16.27
CA VAL A 146 9.20 -3.57 -17.09
C VAL A 146 8.32 -2.32 -16.97
N PHE A 147 8.25 -1.72 -15.78
CA PHE A 147 7.57 -0.43 -15.59
C PHE A 147 8.25 0.69 -16.36
N GLU A 148 9.59 0.77 -16.28
CA GLU A 148 10.37 1.78 -17.01
C GLU A 148 10.21 1.66 -18.52
N THR A 149 10.23 0.43 -19.06
CA THR A 149 10.03 0.17 -20.49
C THR A 149 8.57 0.31 -20.96
N ALA A 150 7.60 0.32 -20.04
CA ALA A 150 6.20 0.60 -20.30
C ALA A 150 5.82 2.09 -20.15
N GLU A 151 6.82 2.97 -19.98
CA GLU A 151 6.65 4.41 -19.68
C GLU A 151 5.94 4.69 -18.34
N LEU A 152 5.75 3.67 -17.49
CA LEU A 152 5.06 3.78 -16.22
C LEU A 152 5.94 4.49 -15.19
N ALA A 153 5.32 5.32 -14.38
CA ALA A 153 5.98 6.10 -13.34
C ALA A 153 6.37 5.31 -12.12
N LYS A 154 7.41 5.80 -11.43
CA LYS A 154 7.79 5.31 -10.10
C LYS A 154 6.67 5.51 -9.06
N LEU A 155 5.75 6.44 -9.25
CA LEU A 155 4.63 6.71 -8.33
C LEU A 155 3.32 5.98 -8.68
N VAL A 156 3.31 5.18 -9.75
CA VAL A 156 2.19 4.28 -10.04
C VAL A 156 2.37 3.04 -9.20
N ASP A 157 1.47 2.84 -8.23
CA ASP A 157 1.51 1.69 -7.33
C ASP A 157 0.98 0.43 -8.04
N CYS A 158 -0.12 0.57 -8.80
CA CYS A 158 -0.70 -0.52 -9.57
C CYS A 158 -1.13 -0.08 -10.97
N VAL A 159 -1.09 -1.01 -11.91
CA VAL A 159 -1.68 -0.88 -13.25
C VAL A 159 -2.66 -2.02 -13.49
N SER A 160 -3.89 -1.68 -13.86
CA SER A 160 -4.96 -2.64 -14.14
C SER A 160 -5.36 -2.55 -15.62
N PRO A 161 -5.49 -3.67 -16.36
CA PRO A 161 -5.31 -5.07 -15.92
C PRO A 161 -3.84 -5.51 -15.79
N GLY A 162 -2.89 -4.70 -16.28
CA GLY A 162 -1.46 -5.01 -16.22
C GLY A 162 -0.61 -4.08 -17.07
N ALA A 163 0.71 -4.14 -16.90
CA ALA A 163 1.65 -3.29 -17.61
C ALA A 163 1.76 -3.64 -19.10
N LEU A 164 1.62 -4.93 -19.43
CA LEU A 164 1.57 -5.42 -20.81
C LEU A 164 0.38 -4.79 -21.55
N GLU A 165 -0.81 -4.87 -20.97
CA GLU A 165 -2.03 -4.31 -21.53
C GLU A 165 -1.95 -2.79 -21.63
N TYR A 166 -1.35 -2.13 -20.64
CA TYR A 166 -1.11 -0.69 -20.69
C TYR A 166 -0.22 -0.28 -21.87
N LYS A 167 0.82 -1.07 -22.16
CA LYS A 167 1.70 -0.85 -23.32
C LYS A 167 0.99 -1.09 -24.65
N MET A 168 0.06 -2.05 -24.70
CA MET A 168 -0.70 -2.39 -25.90
C MET A 168 -1.77 -1.36 -26.23
N ASP A 169 -2.62 -1.00 -25.26
CA ASP A 169 -3.71 -0.03 -25.43
C ASP A 169 -4.09 0.62 -24.09
N LYS A 170 -3.73 1.90 -23.94
CA LYS A 170 -4.00 2.71 -22.73
C LYS A 170 -5.50 3.03 -22.52
N ARG A 171 -6.39 2.75 -23.48
CA ARG A 171 -7.80 3.20 -23.43
C ARG A 171 -8.64 2.50 -22.36
N ASN A 172 -8.37 1.21 -22.15
CA ASN A 172 -9.10 0.35 -21.22
C ASN A 172 -8.21 -0.16 -20.08
N THR A 173 -7.17 0.60 -19.76
CA THR A 173 -6.34 0.38 -18.58
C THR A 173 -6.55 1.51 -17.59
N SER A 174 -6.08 1.32 -16.37
CA SER A 174 -6.14 2.34 -15.33
C SER A 174 -4.91 2.27 -14.47
N LEU A 175 -4.40 3.45 -14.12
CA LEU A 175 -3.32 3.61 -13.17
C LEU A 175 -3.92 3.89 -11.80
N ILE A 176 -3.32 3.31 -10.76
CA ILE A 176 -3.74 3.50 -9.37
C ILE A 176 -2.53 4.00 -8.59
N SER A 177 -2.71 5.11 -7.88
CA SER A 177 -1.75 5.67 -6.93
C SER A 177 -2.43 5.84 -5.58
N ALA A 178 -1.69 5.61 -4.50
CA ALA A 178 -2.20 5.58 -3.14
C ALA A 178 -1.48 6.61 -2.26
N LYS A 179 -2.24 7.54 -1.68
CA LYS A 179 -1.71 8.47 -0.67
C LYS A 179 -2.68 8.56 0.51
N THR A 180 -2.24 8.16 1.69
CA THR A 180 -3.06 8.21 2.91
C THR A 180 -3.63 9.60 3.20
N THR A 181 -2.80 10.63 3.00
CA THR A 181 -3.16 12.06 3.04
C THR A 181 -2.53 12.76 1.85
N LEU A 182 -3.21 13.74 1.26
CA LEU A 182 -2.75 14.41 0.05
C LEU A 182 -1.84 15.60 0.39
N ARG A 183 -2.34 16.57 1.15
CA ARG A 183 -1.70 17.89 1.33
C ARG A 183 -1.29 18.50 -0.02
N GLU A 184 -0.08 19.02 -0.17
CA GLU A 184 0.50 19.45 -1.45
C GLU A 184 1.00 18.29 -2.33
N ARG A 185 1.20 17.10 -1.74
CA ARG A 185 1.86 15.95 -2.40
C ARG A 185 1.05 15.29 -3.50
N TRP A 186 -0.21 15.68 -3.72
CA TRP A 186 -0.96 15.24 -4.90
C TRP A 186 -0.35 15.81 -6.19
N GLN A 187 0.39 16.91 -6.13
CA GLN A 187 1.05 17.51 -7.29
C GLN A 187 2.05 16.54 -7.96
N GLU A 188 2.74 15.74 -7.15
CA GLU A 188 3.62 14.66 -7.64
C GLU A 188 2.87 13.67 -8.55
N VAL A 189 1.58 13.44 -8.29
CA VAL A 189 0.71 12.57 -9.10
C VAL A 189 0.34 13.26 -10.42
N GLY A 190 0.10 14.58 -10.37
CA GLY A 190 -0.13 15.41 -11.56
C GLY A 190 1.06 15.41 -12.52
N ASP A 191 2.26 15.57 -11.98
CA ASP A 191 3.50 15.53 -12.75
C ASP A 191 3.66 14.19 -13.48
N GLU A 192 3.33 13.07 -12.82
CA GLU A 192 3.40 11.74 -13.44
C GLU A 192 2.29 11.47 -14.45
N MET A 193 1.09 11.99 -14.22
CA MET A 193 0.02 11.93 -15.22
C MET A 193 0.44 12.59 -16.53
N SER A 194 1.11 13.74 -16.45
CA SER A 194 1.63 14.42 -17.64
C SER A 194 2.66 13.58 -18.42
N ARG A 195 3.43 12.75 -17.71
CA ARG A 195 4.51 11.92 -18.30
C ARG A 195 3.99 10.60 -18.89
N THR A 196 3.05 9.96 -18.22
CA THR A 196 2.54 8.61 -18.58
C THR A 196 1.62 8.62 -19.80
N LYS A 197 1.07 9.78 -20.16
CA LYS A 197 -0.01 9.96 -21.17
C LYS A 197 -1.19 9.02 -20.90
N ALA A 198 -1.41 8.67 -19.63
CA ALA A 198 -2.56 7.89 -19.22
C ALA A 198 -3.84 8.70 -19.47
N ARG A 199 -4.93 8.01 -19.79
CA ARG A 199 -6.23 8.66 -19.93
C ARG A 199 -6.72 9.21 -18.58
N GLU A 200 -6.52 8.43 -17.53
CA GLU A 200 -6.88 8.79 -16.17
C GLU A 200 -6.03 7.99 -15.17
N MET A 201 -5.98 8.50 -13.93
CA MET A 201 -5.40 7.79 -12.79
C MET A 201 -6.33 7.91 -11.59
N TYR A 202 -6.54 6.80 -10.90
CA TYR A 202 -7.20 6.78 -9.60
C TYR A 202 -6.19 7.15 -8.51
N LEU A 203 -6.52 8.18 -7.73
CA LEU A 203 -5.76 8.57 -6.55
C LEU A 203 -6.55 8.15 -5.31
N VAL A 204 -6.20 7.00 -4.76
CA VAL A 204 -6.82 6.45 -3.55
C VAL A 204 -6.30 7.18 -2.32
N THR A 205 -7.21 7.66 -1.47
CA THR A 205 -6.86 8.43 -0.27
C THR A 205 -7.84 8.27 0.89
N LEU A 206 -7.34 8.52 2.10
CA LEU A 206 -8.13 8.62 3.33
C LEU A 206 -8.18 10.07 3.86
N ASP A 207 -7.81 11.05 3.03
CA ASP A 207 -7.79 12.46 3.40
C ASP A 207 -9.22 13.01 3.52
N THR A 208 -9.56 13.51 4.70
CA THR A 208 -10.87 14.07 5.03
C THR A 208 -10.92 15.59 4.88
N ASN A 209 -9.81 16.23 4.47
CA ASN A 209 -9.68 17.69 4.41
C ASN A 209 -9.10 18.18 3.08
N ILE A 210 -9.64 17.70 1.96
CA ILE A 210 -9.30 18.19 0.61
C ILE A 210 -10.18 19.40 0.28
N SER A 211 -9.56 20.53 -0.07
CA SER A 211 -10.32 21.73 -0.45
C SER A 211 -11.01 21.56 -1.81
N LYS A 212 -12.14 22.24 -2.02
CA LYS A 212 -12.84 22.24 -3.33
C LYS A 212 -11.96 22.70 -4.49
N ASN A 213 -11.09 23.66 -4.25
CA ASN A 213 -10.14 24.14 -5.27
C ASN A 213 -9.13 23.05 -5.62
N THR A 214 -8.62 22.32 -4.62
CA THR A 214 -7.73 21.17 -4.81
C THR A 214 -8.44 20.05 -5.59
N ILE A 215 -9.69 19.72 -5.24
CA ILE A 215 -10.48 18.71 -5.97
C ILE A 215 -10.62 19.09 -7.45
N LYS A 216 -10.96 20.35 -7.74
CA LYS A 216 -11.05 20.84 -9.13
C LYS A 216 -9.73 20.73 -9.88
N LEU A 217 -8.61 21.08 -9.23
CA LEU A 217 -7.29 20.98 -9.83
C LEU A 217 -6.89 19.53 -10.11
N ILE A 218 -7.13 18.62 -9.15
CA ILE A 218 -6.86 17.18 -9.32
C ILE A 218 -7.67 16.63 -10.50
N ASN A 219 -8.97 16.92 -10.54
CA ASN A 219 -9.85 16.50 -11.63
C ASN A 219 -9.44 17.08 -12.98
N ALA A 220 -9.03 18.35 -13.03
CA ALA A 220 -8.53 18.99 -14.26
C ALA A 220 -7.25 18.34 -14.82
N ASN A 221 -6.52 17.57 -14.00
CA ASN A 221 -5.37 16.78 -14.43
C ASN A 221 -5.72 15.32 -14.76
N ASN A 222 -7.00 15.00 -15.00
CA ASN A 222 -7.52 13.66 -15.24
C ASN A 222 -7.20 12.65 -14.12
N ILE A 223 -7.15 13.15 -12.88
CA ILE A 223 -7.00 12.31 -11.69
C ILE A 223 -8.35 12.23 -10.99
N VAL A 224 -8.81 11.01 -10.75
CA VAL A 224 -10.06 10.74 -10.03
C VAL A 224 -9.73 10.40 -8.59
N ILE A 225 -10.26 11.17 -7.63
CA ILE A 225 -10.04 10.90 -6.22
C ILE A 225 -10.94 9.74 -5.80
N VAL A 226 -10.34 8.73 -5.17
CA VAL A 226 -11.03 7.56 -4.64
C VAL A 226 -10.87 7.54 -3.12
N THR A 227 -11.95 7.34 -2.39
CA THR A 227 -11.91 7.26 -0.92
C THR A 227 -12.91 6.23 -0.40
N THR A 228 -13.00 6.06 0.93
CA THR A 228 -14.02 5.17 1.49
C THR A 228 -15.41 5.79 1.38
N GLU A 229 -16.43 4.96 1.26
CA GLU A 229 -17.82 5.38 1.22
C GLU A 229 -18.19 6.27 2.42
N SER A 230 -17.64 5.98 3.60
CA SER A 230 -17.82 6.78 4.82
C SER A 230 -17.24 8.20 4.70
N ILE A 231 -16.02 8.33 4.15
CA ILE A 231 -15.38 9.64 3.94
C ILE A 231 -16.11 10.41 2.83
N LYS A 232 -16.45 9.75 1.72
CA LYS A 232 -17.23 10.35 0.62
C LYS A 232 -18.54 10.92 1.16
N LYS A 233 -19.31 10.14 1.92
CA LYS A 233 -20.58 10.59 2.52
C LYS A 233 -20.42 11.71 3.55
N THR A 234 -19.41 11.63 4.41
CA THR A 234 -19.27 12.56 5.54
C THR A 234 -18.62 13.88 5.14
N ASN A 235 -17.62 13.83 4.25
CA ASN A 235 -16.75 14.97 3.94
C ASN A 235 -17.01 15.54 2.54
N TYR A 236 -17.51 14.72 1.60
CA TYR A 236 -17.53 15.05 0.17
C TYR A 236 -18.86 14.72 -0.52
N GLN A 237 -19.97 14.70 0.22
CA GLN A 237 -21.28 14.23 -0.27
C GLN A 237 -21.74 14.89 -1.58
N ASN A 238 -21.37 16.16 -1.79
CA ASN A 238 -21.78 16.96 -2.95
C ASN A 238 -20.70 17.04 -4.05
N GLU A 239 -19.56 16.37 -3.87
CA GLU A 239 -18.44 16.42 -4.82
C GLU A 239 -18.54 15.25 -5.81
N THR A 240 -19.04 15.52 -7.01
CA THR A 240 -19.26 14.51 -8.07
C THR A 240 -17.98 13.90 -8.64
N HIS A 241 -16.83 14.53 -8.38
CA HIS A 241 -15.51 14.10 -8.88
C HIS A 241 -14.75 13.22 -7.87
N ILE A 242 -15.42 12.80 -6.79
CA ILE A 242 -14.89 11.87 -5.80
C ILE A 242 -15.72 10.59 -5.85
N MET A 243 -15.04 9.46 -6.01
CA MET A 243 -15.67 8.14 -6.07
C MET A 243 -15.35 7.32 -4.82
N SER A 244 -16.17 6.29 -4.56
CA SER A 244 -15.85 5.32 -3.51
C SER A 244 -14.91 4.25 -4.03
N LEU A 245 -14.28 3.50 -3.12
CA LEU A 245 -13.49 2.32 -3.49
C LEU A 245 -14.35 1.32 -4.28
N GLU A 246 -15.59 1.10 -3.87
CA GLU A 246 -16.55 0.21 -4.52
C GLU A 246 -16.82 0.67 -5.97
N ASP A 247 -17.08 1.96 -6.19
CA ASP A 247 -17.25 2.53 -7.53
C ASP A 247 -16.01 2.22 -8.41
N MET A 248 -14.80 2.40 -7.86
CA MET A 248 -13.55 2.15 -8.56
C MET A 248 -13.42 0.68 -8.96
N LEU A 249 -13.72 -0.25 -8.04
CA LEU A 249 -13.64 -1.68 -8.34
C LEU A 249 -14.59 -2.08 -9.48
N GLN A 250 -15.81 -1.52 -9.52
CA GLN A 250 -16.76 -1.77 -10.60
C GLN A 250 -16.28 -1.24 -11.95
N GLU A 251 -15.69 -0.04 -11.98
CA GLU A 251 -15.09 0.52 -13.20
C GLU A 251 -13.91 -0.33 -13.70
N LEU A 252 -13.04 -0.78 -12.80
CA LEU A 252 -11.92 -1.66 -13.13
C LEU A 252 -12.39 -3.01 -13.67
N LYS A 253 -13.42 -3.63 -13.06
CA LYS A 253 -14.03 -4.86 -13.56
C LYS A 253 -14.59 -4.67 -14.96
N THR A 254 -15.34 -3.60 -15.18
CA THR A 254 -15.91 -3.27 -16.49
C THR A 254 -14.81 -3.13 -17.56
N LYS A 255 -13.72 -2.43 -17.23
CA LYS A 255 -12.56 -2.27 -18.12
C LYS A 255 -11.83 -3.60 -18.37
N SER A 256 -11.81 -4.51 -17.40
CA SER A 256 -11.14 -5.82 -17.58
C SER A 256 -11.82 -6.71 -18.62
N ILE A 257 -13.14 -6.58 -18.83
CA ILE A 257 -13.94 -7.42 -19.75
C ILE A 257 -13.44 -7.34 -21.21
N VAL A 258 -12.90 -6.20 -21.63
CA VAL A 258 -12.46 -6.03 -23.03
C VAL A 258 -11.11 -6.66 -23.34
N TRP A 259 -10.39 -7.14 -22.33
CA TRP A 259 -9.06 -7.72 -22.46
C TRP A 259 -9.16 -9.22 -22.68
N ASN A 260 -9.66 -9.58 -23.86
CA ASN A 260 -9.77 -10.98 -24.23
C ASN A 260 -8.54 -11.51 -24.97
N HIS A 261 -8.41 -12.83 -24.97
CA HIS A 261 -7.29 -13.56 -25.57
C HIS A 261 -7.01 -13.22 -27.04
N SER A 262 -7.96 -12.68 -27.81
CA SER A 262 -7.76 -12.31 -29.22
C SER A 262 -6.87 -11.08 -29.41
N ARG A 263 -6.70 -10.25 -28.38
CA ARG A 263 -5.91 -9.01 -28.45
C ARG A 263 -4.41 -9.22 -28.33
N TYR A 264 -3.98 -10.38 -27.83
CA TYR A 264 -2.59 -10.67 -27.52
C TYR A 264 -1.90 -11.41 -28.67
N THR A 265 -0.66 -11.04 -28.97
CA THR A 265 0.18 -11.84 -29.88
C THR A 265 0.60 -13.14 -29.20
N SER A 266 1.03 -14.14 -29.97
CA SER A 266 1.53 -15.40 -29.40
C SER A 266 2.70 -15.20 -28.42
N LYS A 267 3.53 -14.17 -28.66
CA LYS A 267 4.62 -13.79 -27.77
C LYS A 267 4.07 -13.23 -26.45
N ASP A 268 3.18 -12.25 -26.53
CA ASP A 268 2.60 -11.59 -25.36
C ASP A 268 1.81 -12.57 -24.48
N LYS A 269 1.11 -13.53 -25.11
CA LYS A 269 0.42 -14.62 -24.39
C LYS A 269 1.39 -15.46 -23.56
N LYS A 270 2.52 -15.86 -24.17
CA LYS A 270 3.54 -16.66 -23.49
C LYS A 270 4.16 -15.89 -22.33
N GLU A 271 4.45 -14.61 -22.52
CA GLU A 271 4.99 -13.74 -21.47
C GLU A 271 4.00 -13.58 -20.31
N LYS A 272 2.71 -13.35 -20.58
CA LYS A 272 1.67 -13.23 -19.54
C LYS A 272 1.48 -14.53 -18.77
N ILE A 273 1.43 -15.68 -19.45
CA ILE A 273 1.31 -17.00 -18.80
C ILE A 273 2.51 -17.25 -17.88
N GLN A 274 3.73 -17.07 -18.40
CA GLN A 274 4.94 -17.27 -17.61
C GLN A 274 4.99 -16.36 -16.38
N PHE A 275 4.55 -15.11 -16.53
CA PHE A 275 4.43 -14.18 -15.41
C PHE A 275 3.43 -14.69 -14.36
N LEU A 276 2.23 -15.08 -14.75
CA LEU A 276 1.19 -15.57 -13.83
C LEU A 276 1.62 -16.85 -13.11
N GLU A 277 2.23 -17.81 -13.83
CA GLU A 277 2.80 -19.03 -13.24
C GLU A 277 3.88 -18.69 -12.21
N GLN A 278 4.81 -17.79 -12.55
CA GLN A 278 5.87 -17.36 -11.63
C GLN A 278 5.30 -16.68 -10.37
N GLN A 279 4.27 -15.84 -10.50
CA GLN A 279 3.64 -15.20 -9.34
C GLN A 279 2.88 -16.22 -8.47
N GLN A 280 2.21 -17.19 -9.09
CA GLN A 280 1.55 -18.29 -8.40
C GLN A 280 2.55 -19.12 -7.59
N ASP A 281 3.69 -19.49 -8.18
CA ASP A 281 4.72 -20.31 -7.53
C ASP A 281 5.42 -19.58 -6.39
N ASN A 282 5.63 -18.27 -6.52
CA ASN A 282 6.25 -17.43 -5.49
C ASN A 282 5.27 -16.98 -4.39
N SER A 283 3.99 -17.31 -4.51
CA SER A 283 2.96 -16.88 -3.57
C SER A 283 3.17 -17.49 -2.19
N THR A 284 3.17 -16.66 -1.16
CA THR A 284 3.43 -17.08 0.22
C THR A 284 2.18 -17.57 0.96
N THR A 285 0.99 -17.29 0.42
CA THR A 285 -0.29 -17.69 1.02
C THR A 285 -1.23 -18.30 -0.01
N SER A 286 -2.11 -19.17 0.48
CA SER A 286 -3.11 -19.84 -0.37
C SER A 286 -4.07 -18.86 -1.05
N PHE A 287 -4.35 -17.72 -0.43
CA PHE A 287 -5.19 -16.67 -1.02
C PHE A 287 -4.57 -16.07 -2.29
N ILE A 288 -3.30 -15.65 -2.20
CA ILE A 288 -2.59 -15.04 -3.34
C ILE A 288 -2.36 -16.07 -4.44
N GLN A 289 -2.01 -17.31 -4.06
CA GLN A 289 -1.84 -18.41 -5.00
C GLN A 289 -3.12 -18.70 -5.78
N LYS A 290 -4.27 -18.77 -5.09
CA LYS A 290 -5.59 -18.96 -5.72
C LYS A 290 -5.96 -17.80 -6.64
N TYR A 291 -5.62 -16.57 -6.28
CA TYR A 291 -5.81 -15.42 -7.15
C TYR A 291 -5.04 -15.58 -8.47
N TYR A 292 -3.73 -15.84 -8.43
CA TYR A 292 -2.94 -15.99 -9.65
C TYR A 292 -3.34 -17.23 -10.45
N GLN A 293 -3.71 -18.32 -9.79
CA GLN A 293 -4.28 -19.49 -10.46
C GLN A 293 -5.56 -19.13 -11.22
N LYS A 294 -6.49 -18.41 -10.59
CA LYS A 294 -7.75 -17.99 -11.24
C LYS A 294 -7.49 -17.03 -12.40
N GLN A 295 -6.53 -16.11 -12.27
CA GLN A 295 -6.11 -15.23 -13.37
C GLN A 295 -5.53 -16.02 -14.55
N LEU A 296 -4.70 -17.03 -14.27
CA LEU A 296 -4.14 -17.92 -15.28
C LEU A 296 -5.24 -18.74 -15.99
N GLU A 297 -6.18 -19.31 -15.22
CA GLU A 297 -7.33 -20.03 -15.74
C GLU A 297 -8.19 -19.13 -16.64
N LEU A 298 -8.56 -17.93 -16.18
CA LEU A 298 -9.32 -16.97 -17.00
C LEU A 298 -8.59 -16.61 -18.29
N PHE A 299 -7.28 -16.33 -18.21
CA PHE A 299 -6.49 -15.96 -19.37
C PHE A 299 -6.40 -17.09 -20.41
N ILE A 300 -6.28 -18.35 -19.97
CA ILE A 300 -6.20 -19.52 -20.87
C ILE A 300 -7.58 -19.92 -21.40
N THR A 301 -8.63 -19.81 -20.58
CA THR A 301 -9.98 -20.36 -20.86
C THR A 301 -10.79 -19.47 -21.79
N GLU A 302 -10.42 -18.20 -21.99
CA GLU A 302 -10.94 -17.34 -23.08
C GLU A 302 -10.50 -17.80 -24.49
N LYS A 303 -10.41 -19.11 -24.69
CA LYS A 303 -10.46 -19.78 -25.99
C LYS A 303 -11.92 -20.13 -26.29
N THR A 304 -12.71 -19.17 -26.77
CA THR A 304 -13.82 -19.43 -27.71
C THR A 304 -14.39 -18.14 -28.26
#